data_AF-A0A4Q1FW09-F1
#
_entry.id   AF-A0A4Q1FW09-F1
#
_cell.length_a   1.000
_cell.length_b   1.000
_cell.length_c   1.000
_cell.angle_alpha   90.00
_cell.angle_beta   90.00
_cell.angle_gamma   90.00
#
_symmetry.space_group_name_H-M   'P 1'
#
loop_
_entity.id
_entity.type
_entity.pdbx_description
1 polymer ?
#
loop_
_entity_poly.entity_id
_entity_poly.type
_entity_poly.pdbx_seq_one_letter_code
_entity_poly.pdbx_strand_id
1 'polypeptide(L)'
;MKIQPFTLVLAVLFQFFSFTAFSQKTAALNTLLDKNSEFIFPQTPDKISKVLHAKTIFYEDANGEKYAKWSTKSGLELYSGLGKNNTVNEMFFEIPDHKEVIVGGLPYGLILNKTTLENAKKQFKKYNADVQKLDAGSEFPEGSKLIFKKGKHFTTLLFDDKNLLKSLRITTELIDPAAN
;
A
#
# COMPACT_ATOMS: atom_id res chain seq x y z
N MET A 1 -9.35 -42.91 28.54
CA MET A 1 -9.48 -41.47 28.82
C MET A 1 -10.63 -40.92 27.98
N LYS A 2 -11.76 -40.49 28.58
CA LYS A 2 -12.88 -39.91 27.83
C LYS A 2 -12.61 -38.42 27.65
N ILE A 3 -12.34 -38.00 26.41
CA ILE A 3 -12.19 -36.58 26.09
C ILE A 3 -13.58 -35.95 26.19
N GLN A 4 -13.74 -34.94 27.05
CA GLN A 4 -15.01 -34.25 27.19
C GLN A 4 -15.30 -33.45 25.91
N PRO A 5 -16.55 -33.40 25.43
CA PRO A 5 -16.91 -32.70 24.20
C PRO A 5 -16.53 -31.21 24.23
N PHE A 6 -16.54 -30.59 25.42
CA PHE A 6 -16.08 -29.21 25.62
C PHE A 6 -14.58 -29.03 25.29
N THR A 7 -13.74 -30.00 25.66
CA THR A 7 -12.30 -29.98 25.37
C THR A 7 -12.02 -30.11 23.87
N LEU A 8 -12.86 -30.87 23.15
CA LEU A 8 -12.77 -31.01 21.70
C LEU A 8 -13.16 -29.71 20.98
N VAL A 9 -14.25 -29.06 21.38
CA VAL A 9 -14.68 -27.76 20.81
C VAL A 9 -13.62 -26.68 21.05
N LEU A 10 -13.03 -26.65 22.25
CA LEU A 10 -11.98 -25.70 22.59
C LEU A 10 -10.71 -25.95 21.77
N ALA A 11 -10.30 -27.21 21.59
CA ALA A 11 -9.16 -27.57 20.76
C ALA A 11 -9.35 -27.17 19.28
N VAL A 12 -10.55 -27.39 18.73
CA VAL A 12 -10.88 -26.97 17.36
C VAL A 12 -10.86 -25.44 17.23
N LEU A 13 -11.43 -24.70 18.20
CA LEU A 13 -11.36 -23.24 18.22
C LEU A 13 -9.90 -22.73 18.26
N PHE A 14 -9.05 -23.30 19.11
CA PHE A 14 -7.63 -22.93 19.19
C PHE A 14 -6.86 -23.26 17.90
N GLN A 15 -7.18 -24.37 17.22
CA GLN A 15 -6.63 -24.66 15.90
C GLN A 15 -7.06 -23.58 14.88
N PHE A 16 -8.33 -23.19 14.85
CA PHE A 16 -8.81 -22.10 13.97
C PHE A 16 -8.14 -20.75 14.25
N PHE A 17 -7.90 -20.38 15.52
CA PHE A 17 -7.16 -19.15 15.85
C PHE A 17 -5.69 -19.22 15.42
N SER A 18 -5.06 -20.39 15.48
CA SER A 18 -3.64 -20.58 15.16
C SER A 18 -3.33 -20.37 13.67
N PHE A 19 -4.28 -20.64 12.76
CA PHE A 19 -4.10 -20.45 11.31
C PHE A 19 -4.18 -18.98 10.85
N THR A 20 -4.61 -18.05 11.73
CA THR A 20 -4.83 -16.64 11.36
C THR A 20 -3.82 -15.68 11.97
N ALA A 21 -2.85 -16.18 12.74
CA ALA A 21 -1.82 -15.37 13.39
C ALA A 21 -0.69 -14.96 12.42
N PHE A 22 -1.03 -14.42 11.25
CA PHE A 22 -0.07 -13.60 10.52
C PHE A 22 0.09 -12.29 11.30
N SER A 23 1.29 -12.08 11.85
CA SER A 23 1.63 -10.82 12.53
C SER A 23 1.59 -9.66 11.53
N GLN A 24 0.43 -9.00 11.41
CA GLN A 24 0.27 -7.80 10.61
C GLN A 24 1.21 -6.72 11.14
N LYS A 25 2.12 -6.25 10.29
CA LYS A 25 3.03 -5.15 10.61
C LYS A 25 2.33 -3.82 10.35
N THR A 26 2.70 -2.79 11.10
CA THR A 26 2.19 -1.42 10.90
C THR A 26 3.21 -0.57 10.14
N ALA A 27 2.74 0.22 9.18
CA ALA A 27 3.55 1.17 8.43
C ALA A 27 4.01 2.38 9.27
N ALA A 28 3.36 2.63 10.42
CA ALA A 28 3.66 3.75 11.32
C ALA A 28 3.65 5.13 10.63
N LEU A 29 2.74 5.34 9.67
CA LEU A 29 2.62 6.60 8.90
C LEU A 29 1.96 7.74 9.68
N ASN A 30 1.73 7.59 10.99
CA ASN A 30 0.74 8.34 11.76
C ASN A 30 0.68 9.85 11.44
N THR A 31 1.77 10.60 11.64
CA THR A 31 1.78 12.06 11.43
C THR A 31 1.91 12.48 9.97
N LEU A 32 2.02 11.52 9.04
CA LEU A 32 1.94 11.72 7.60
C LEU A 32 0.50 11.55 7.08
N LEU A 33 -0.41 11.03 7.90
CA LEU A 33 -1.83 10.88 7.55
C LEU A 33 -2.68 11.95 8.24
N ASP A 34 -3.75 12.40 7.57
CA ASP A 34 -4.77 13.27 8.14
C ASP A 34 -5.82 12.49 8.96
N LYS A 35 -6.80 13.20 9.51
CA LYS A 35 -7.92 12.60 10.27
C LYS A 35 -8.80 11.64 9.45
N ASN A 36 -8.75 11.72 8.12
CA ASN A 36 -9.46 10.85 7.20
C ASN A 36 -8.58 9.70 6.70
N SER A 37 -7.40 9.51 7.31
CA SER A 37 -6.36 8.57 6.89
C SER A 37 -5.82 8.84 5.48
N GLU A 38 -5.83 10.08 5.00
CA GLU A 38 -5.24 10.45 3.71
C GLU A 38 -3.78 10.87 3.91
N PHE A 39 -2.91 10.53 2.96
CA PHE A 39 -1.55 11.04 2.99
C PHE A 39 -1.56 12.57 2.81
N ILE A 40 -0.92 13.28 3.73
CA ILE A 40 -0.85 14.73 3.71
C ILE A 40 0.21 15.13 2.68
N PHE A 41 -0.13 16.02 1.75
CA PHE A 41 0.81 16.68 0.84
C PHE A 41 0.74 18.21 0.99
N PRO A 42 1.83 18.94 0.69
CA PRO A 42 3.18 18.44 0.38
C PRO A 42 3.92 17.90 1.62
N GLN A 43 4.99 17.13 1.41
CA GLN A 43 5.94 16.70 2.45
C GLN A 43 7.38 17.05 2.06
N THR A 44 8.29 16.89 3.03
CA THR A 44 9.74 16.93 2.79
C THR A 44 10.37 15.58 3.14
N PRO A 45 11.49 15.21 2.49
CA PRO A 45 12.23 14.01 2.82
C PRO A 45 12.61 13.90 4.30
N ASP A 46 13.05 15.00 4.91
CA ASP A 46 13.44 15.03 6.33
C ASP A 46 12.27 14.68 7.26
N LYS A 47 11.07 15.20 6.98
CA LYS A 47 9.88 14.91 7.76
C LYS A 47 9.47 13.45 7.63
N ILE A 48 9.51 12.90 6.41
CA ILE A 48 9.21 11.48 6.16
C ILE A 48 10.22 10.60 6.90
N SER A 49 11.51 10.86 6.74
CA SER A 49 12.58 10.12 7.43
C SER A 49 12.42 10.10 8.94
N LYS A 50 12.09 11.26 9.54
CA LYS A 50 11.89 11.38 10.98
C LYS A 50 10.73 10.52 11.47
N VAL A 51 9.62 10.49 10.74
CA VAL A 51 8.43 9.71 11.11
C VAL A 51 8.65 8.22 10.93
N LEU A 52 9.25 7.82 9.81
CA LEU A 52 9.49 6.41 9.49
C LEU A 52 10.65 5.80 10.27
N HIS A 53 11.46 6.64 10.94
CA HIS A 53 12.76 6.26 11.49
C HIS A 53 13.63 5.54 10.44
N ALA A 54 13.59 6.03 9.20
CA ALA A 54 14.26 5.46 8.04
C ALA A 54 15.08 6.54 7.33
N LYS A 55 16.28 6.17 6.86
CA LYS A 55 17.14 7.07 6.10
C LYS A 55 16.57 7.29 4.70
N THR A 56 16.56 8.53 4.22
CA THR A 56 16.28 8.82 2.80
C THR A 56 17.41 8.30 1.93
N ILE A 57 17.06 7.54 0.91
CA ILE A 57 17.95 7.18 -0.20
C ILE A 57 17.55 8.05 -1.40
N PHE A 58 18.45 8.93 -1.83
CA PHE A 58 18.26 9.73 -3.04
C PHE A 58 18.86 9.02 -4.24
N TYR A 59 18.17 9.08 -5.37
CA TYR A 59 18.65 8.57 -6.64
C TYR A 59 18.09 9.40 -7.80
N GLU A 60 18.73 9.30 -8.95
CA GLU A 60 18.29 9.92 -10.20
C GLU A 60 18.04 8.83 -11.24
N ASP A 61 17.03 9.02 -12.07
CA ASP A 61 16.82 8.16 -13.23
C ASP A 61 17.69 8.58 -14.42
N ALA A 62 17.54 7.90 -15.55
CA ALA A 62 18.30 8.20 -16.76
C ALA A 62 17.98 9.58 -17.37
N ASN A 63 16.83 10.17 -17.01
CA ASN A 63 16.39 11.49 -17.46
C ASN A 63 16.83 12.61 -16.50
N GLY A 64 17.53 12.28 -15.42
CA GLY A 64 17.95 13.22 -14.38
C GLY A 64 16.82 13.62 -13.42
N GLU A 65 15.69 12.92 -13.45
CA GLU A 65 14.63 13.12 -12.48
C GLU A 65 15.06 12.58 -11.12
N LYS A 66 14.82 13.37 -10.07
CA LYS A 66 15.25 13.05 -8.72
C LYS A 66 14.17 12.28 -7.99
N TYR A 67 14.58 11.27 -7.26
CA TYR A 67 13.70 10.44 -6.46
C TYR A 67 14.23 10.29 -5.04
N ALA A 68 13.32 9.99 -4.12
CA ALA A 68 13.63 9.62 -2.75
C ALA A 68 12.91 8.34 -2.37
N LYS A 69 13.57 7.53 -1.54
CA LYS A 69 13.06 6.24 -1.09
C LYS A 69 13.37 5.96 0.38
N TRP A 70 12.44 5.29 1.05
CA TRP A 70 12.51 4.90 2.46
C TRP A 70 12.07 3.45 2.65
N SER A 71 13.02 2.60 3.04
CA SER A 71 12.72 1.21 3.42
C SER A 71 12.48 1.15 4.94
N THR A 72 11.30 0.70 5.34
CA THR A 72 10.89 0.69 6.75
C THR A 72 11.13 -0.68 7.41
N LYS A 73 11.17 -0.72 8.75
CA LYS A 73 11.26 -1.98 9.52
C LYS A 73 10.05 -2.91 9.32
N SER A 74 8.93 -2.37 8.84
CA SER A 74 7.74 -3.18 8.56
C SER A 74 7.88 -4.01 7.28
N GLY A 75 8.88 -3.72 6.45
CA GLY A 75 9.03 -4.30 5.11
C GLY A 75 8.28 -3.51 4.04
N LEU A 76 7.63 -2.40 4.41
CA LEU A 76 7.11 -1.43 3.46
C LEU A 76 8.23 -0.54 2.93
N GLU A 77 8.21 -0.30 1.62
CA GLU A 77 8.99 0.73 0.95
C GLU A 77 8.06 1.87 0.54
N LEU A 78 8.53 3.10 0.79
CA LEU A 78 7.94 4.31 0.25
C LEU A 78 8.91 4.92 -0.75
N TYR A 79 8.42 5.40 -1.87
CA TYR A 79 9.20 6.21 -2.80
C TYR A 79 8.37 7.34 -3.40
N SER A 80 9.04 8.34 -3.95
CA SER A 80 8.44 9.52 -4.56
C SER A 80 9.42 10.17 -5.53
N GLY A 81 8.91 10.69 -6.65
CA GLY A 81 9.59 11.74 -7.40
C GLY A 81 9.71 13.01 -6.56
N LEU A 82 10.80 13.75 -6.74
CA LEU A 82 11.09 14.98 -6.03
C LEU A 82 10.86 16.17 -6.96
N GLY A 83 9.84 16.98 -6.63
CA GLY A 83 9.60 18.25 -7.30
C GLY A 83 10.60 19.33 -6.91
N LYS A 84 10.30 20.57 -7.31
CA LYS A 84 11.11 21.75 -6.97
C LYS A 84 11.37 21.82 -5.45
N ASN A 85 12.61 22.11 -5.07
CA ASN A 85 13.08 22.17 -3.67
C ASN A 85 12.89 20.86 -2.90
N ASN A 86 12.99 19.71 -3.58
CA ASN A 86 12.78 18.37 -3.00
C ASN A 86 11.40 18.19 -2.36
N THR A 87 10.38 18.87 -2.90
CA THR A 87 9.01 18.75 -2.40
C THR A 87 8.41 17.42 -2.85
N VAL A 88 7.82 16.70 -1.91
CA VAL A 88 7.07 15.45 -2.16
C VAL A 88 5.59 15.80 -2.34
N ASN A 89 5.06 15.57 -3.55
CA ASN A 89 3.65 15.82 -3.91
C ASN A 89 2.92 14.54 -4.38
N GLU A 90 3.64 13.44 -4.43
CA GLU A 90 3.14 12.11 -4.75
C GLU A 90 3.76 11.12 -3.78
N MET A 91 3.20 9.93 -3.68
CA MET A 91 3.77 8.88 -2.84
C MET A 91 3.35 7.51 -3.34
N PHE A 92 4.31 6.61 -3.39
CA PHE A 92 4.14 5.23 -3.79
C PHE A 92 4.49 4.32 -2.61
N PHE A 93 3.73 3.24 -2.46
CA PHE A 93 3.83 2.30 -1.35
C PHE A 93 3.82 0.88 -1.91
N GLU A 94 4.85 0.10 -1.58
CA GLU A 94 4.95 -1.29 -2.01
C GLU A 94 5.76 -2.15 -1.02
N ILE A 95 5.70 -3.46 -1.21
CA ILE A 95 6.59 -4.39 -0.53
C ILE A 95 7.62 -4.85 -1.57
N PRO A 96 8.91 -4.52 -1.39
CA PRO A 96 9.96 -4.91 -2.33
C PRO A 96 10.08 -6.43 -2.39
N ASP A 97 10.40 -6.93 -3.58
CA ASP A 97 10.52 -8.36 -3.92
C ASP A 97 9.22 -9.16 -3.71
N HIS A 98 8.07 -8.49 -3.62
CA HIS A 98 6.74 -9.10 -3.40
C HIS A 98 6.67 -10.06 -2.22
N LYS A 99 7.45 -9.80 -1.16
CA LYS A 99 7.45 -10.62 0.07
C LYS A 99 6.02 -10.74 0.62
N GLU A 100 5.69 -11.91 1.14
CA GLU A 100 4.36 -12.22 1.71
C GLU A 100 4.16 -11.65 3.12
N VAL A 101 4.62 -10.41 3.38
CA VAL A 101 4.37 -9.70 4.63
C VAL A 101 3.08 -8.91 4.54
N ILE A 102 2.28 -8.90 5.60
CA ILE A 102 1.06 -8.09 5.66
C ILE A 102 1.40 -6.75 6.33
N VAL A 103 1.23 -5.65 5.61
CA VAL A 103 1.49 -4.30 6.13
C VAL A 103 0.24 -3.43 6.08
N GLY A 104 -0.24 -3.00 7.24
CA GLY A 104 -1.37 -2.09 7.38
C GLY A 104 -0.99 -0.70 7.87
N GLY A 105 -1.99 0.15 8.09
CA GLY A 105 -1.77 1.56 8.45
C GLY A 105 -1.39 2.43 7.26
N LEU A 106 -1.73 1.99 6.04
CA LEU A 106 -1.60 2.77 4.82
C LEU A 106 -2.72 3.81 4.69
N PRO A 107 -2.58 4.78 3.76
CA PRO A 107 -3.66 5.68 3.41
C PRO A 107 -4.98 4.94 3.15
N TYR A 108 -6.07 5.57 3.55
CA TYR A 108 -7.44 5.05 3.52
C TYR A 108 -7.66 3.79 4.37
N GLY A 109 -6.75 3.46 5.29
CA GLY A 109 -6.83 2.26 6.11
C GLY A 109 -6.54 0.97 5.33
N LEU A 110 -5.86 1.08 4.17
CA LEU A 110 -5.51 -0.05 3.33
C LEU A 110 -4.44 -0.95 3.98
N ILE A 111 -4.39 -2.20 3.52
CA ILE A 111 -3.45 -3.21 4.01
C ILE A 111 -2.89 -3.99 2.82
N LEU A 112 -1.58 -3.91 2.57
CA LEU A 112 -0.93 -4.71 1.53
C LEU A 112 -0.98 -6.19 1.89
N ASN A 113 -1.11 -7.03 0.86
CA ASN A 113 -1.29 -8.48 0.95
C ASN A 113 -2.55 -8.93 1.73
N LYS A 114 -3.52 -8.03 1.96
CA LYS A 114 -4.77 -8.37 2.68
C LYS A 114 -6.02 -7.66 2.15
N THR A 115 -5.95 -6.40 1.76
CA THR A 115 -7.09 -5.72 1.14
C THR A 115 -7.40 -6.37 -0.20
N THR A 116 -8.65 -6.82 -0.38
CA THR A 116 -9.10 -7.43 -1.64
C THR A 116 -9.66 -6.38 -2.60
N LEU A 117 -9.65 -6.69 -3.90
CA LEU A 117 -10.28 -5.85 -4.93
C LEU A 117 -11.76 -5.57 -4.61
N GLU A 118 -12.50 -6.58 -4.16
CA GLU A 118 -13.92 -6.42 -3.81
C GLU A 118 -14.13 -5.42 -2.65
N ASN A 119 -13.31 -5.52 -1.60
CA ASN A 119 -13.37 -4.61 -0.47
C ASN A 119 -13.01 -3.18 -0.89
N ALA A 120 -12.00 -3.01 -1.74
CA ALA A 120 -11.64 -1.71 -2.29
C ALA A 120 -12.76 -1.11 -3.16
N LYS A 121 -13.40 -1.91 -4.03
CA LYS A 121 -14.55 -1.46 -4.85
C LYS A 121 -15.70 -0.95 -3.96
N LYS A 122 -16.02 -1.67 -2.89
CA LYS A 122 -17.05 -1.26 -1.93
C LYS A 122 -16.65 0.06 -1.24
N GLN A 123 -15.42 0.15 -0.74
CA GLN A 123 -14.91 1.31 -0.01
C GLN A 123 -14.88 2.59 -0.87
N PHE A 124 -14.47 2.48 -2.13
CA PHE A 124 -14.24 3.62 -3.01
C PHE A 124 -15.36 3.85 -4.05
N LYS A 125 -16.47 3.11 -3.96
CA LYS A 125 -17.64 3.28 -4.85
C LYS A 125 -18.11 4.73 -4.96
N LYS A 126 -18.11 5.48 -3.85
CA LYS A 126 -18.52 6.88 -3.80
C LYS A 126 -17.61 7.86 -4.56
N TYR A 127 -16.43 7.39 -4.99
CA TYR A 127 -15.45 8.17 -5.75
C TYR A 127 -15.40 7.75 -7.23
N ASN A 128 -16.47 7.09 -7.73
CA ASN A 128 -16.56 6.58 -9.10
C ASN A 128 -15.32 5.74 -9.48
N ALA A 129 -14.91 4.86 -8.56
CA ALA A 129 -13.74 4.01 -8.77
C ALA A 129 -13.88 3.17 -10.04
N ASP A 130 -12.89 3.28 -10.93
CA ASP A 130 -12.78 2.52 -12.15
C ASP A 130 -11.85 1.32 -11.94
N VAL A 131 -12.19 0.18 -12.56
CA VAL A 131 -11.41 -1.06 -12.44
C VAL A 131 -11.06 -1.54 -13.83
N GLN A 132 -9.77 -1.71 -14.06
CA GLN A 132 -9.22 -2.17 -15.33
C GLN A 132 -8.36 -3.41 -15.09
N LYS A 133 -8.38 -4.35 -16.04
CA LYS A 133 -7.44 -5.47 -16.04
C LYS A 133 -6.02 -4.97 -16.33
N LEU A 134 -5.05 -5.62 -15.72
CA LEU A 134 -3.64 -5.39 -16.01
C LEU A 134 -3.19 -6.27 -17.16
N ASP A 135 -2.34 -5.73 -18.02
CA ASP A 135 -1.80 -6.45 -19.17
C ASP A 135 -0.79 -7.51 -18.73
N ALA A 136 -0.54 -8.49 -19.61
CA ALA A 136 0.38 -9.60 -19.37
C ALA A 136 1.84 -9.16 -19.13
N GLY A 137 2.22 -7.97 -19.63
CA GLY A 137 3.55 -7.38 -19.43
C GLY A 137 3.69 -6.52 -18.17
N SER A 138 2.62 -6.38 -17.37
CA SER A 138 2.66 -5.58 -16.15
C SER A 138 3.40 -6.27 -15.01
N GLU A 139 3.68 -5.52 -13.93
CA GLU A 139 4.25 -6.05 -12.68
C GLU A 139 3.37 -7.14 -12.05
N PHE A 140 2.04 -7.08 -12.27
CA PHE A 140 1.07 -8.04 -11.78
C PHE A 140 0.19 -8.56 -12.92
N PRO A 141 0.72 -9.46 -13.78
CA PRO A 141 -0.03 -10.04 -14.89
C PRO A 141 -1.35 -10.67 -14.42
N GLU A 142 -2.41 -10.58 -15.23
CA GLU A 142 -3.78 -11.04 -14.92
C GLU A 142 -4.46 -10.36 -13.72
N GLY A 143 -3.73 -9.48 -13.03
CA GLY A 143 -4.18 -8.68 -11.92
C GLY A 143 -5.16 -7.58 -12.34
N SER A 144 -5.32 -6.58 -11.48
CA SER A 144 -6.24 -5.47 -11.74
C SER A 144 -5.71 -4.18 -11.14
N LYS A 145 -6.01 -3.06 -11.79
CA LYS A 145 -5.83 -1.73 -11.21
C LYS A 145 -7.20 -1.14 -10.89
N LEU A 146 -7.31 -0.53 -9.70
CA LEU A 146 -8.46 0.28 -9.31
C LEU A 146 -8.00 1.72 -9.17
N ILE A 147 -8.65 2.62 -9.91
CA ILE A 147 -8.31 4.04 -9.96
C ILE A 147 -9.50 4.82 -9.42
N PHE A 148 -9.27 5.75 -8.50
CA PHE A 148 -10.29 6.70 -8.06
C PHE A 148 -9.68 8.07 -7.80
N LYS A 149 -10.52 9.11 -7.86
CA LYS A 149 -10.12 10.48 -7.57
C LYS A 149 -10.81 10.95 -6.30
N LYS A 150 -10.02 11.48 -5.35
CA LYS A 150 -10.53 12.15 -4.16
C LYS A 150 -9.90 13.53 -4.05
N GLY A 151 -10.72 14.57 -4.17
CA GLY A 151 -10.23 15.95 -4.27
C GLY A 151 -9.33 16.11 -5.50
N LYS A 152 -8.09 16.56 -5.27
CA LYS A 152 -7.08 16.76 -6.33
C LYS A 152 -6.19 15.54 -6.57
N HIS A 153 -6.28 14.49 -5.74
CA HIS A 153 -5.39 13.34 -5.85
C HIS A 153 -6.07 12.20 -6.59
N PHE A 154 -5.35 11.63 -7.54
CA PHE A 154 -5.63 10.32 -8.11
C PHE A 154 -4.97 9.26 -7.22
N THR A 155 -5.69 8.18 -6.98
CA THR A 155 -5.17 7.02 -6.28
C THR A 155 -5.30 5.81 -7.17
N THR A 156 -4.19 5.12 -7.41
CA THR A 156 -4.12 3.86 -8.16
C THR A 156 -3.73 2.74 -7.19
N LEU A 157 -4.56 1.71 -7.14
CA LEU A 157 -4.35 0.49 -6.37
C LEU A 157 -4.04 -0.64 -7.34
N LEU A 158 -2.92 -1.35 -7.16
CA LEU A 158 -2.60 -2.53 -7.97
C LEU A 158 -2.85 -3.81 -7.17
N PHE A 159 -3.56 -4.75 -7.79
CA PHE A 159 -3.90 -6.05 -7.23
C PHE A 159 -3.29 -7.15 -8.09
N ASP A 160 -2.83 -8.22 -7.44
CA ASP A 160 -2.37 -9.44 -8.12
C ASP A 160 -3.54 -10.26 -8.71
N ASP A 161 -3.20 -11.38 -9.35
CA ASP A 161 -4.14 -12.37 -9.89
C ASP A 161 -5.06 -12.99 -8.81
N LYS A 162 -4.60 -13.00 -7.55
CA LYS A 162 -5.36 -13.39 -6.35
C LYS A 162 -6.23 -12.25 -5.81
N ASN A 163 -6.30 -11.11 -6.49
CA ASN A 163 -7.04 -9.91 -6.10
C ASN A 163 -6.59 -9.30 -4.76
N LEU A 164 -5.34 -9.48 -4.36
CA LEU A 164 -4.76 -8.89 -3.15
C LEU A 164 -3.97 -7.63 -3.50
N LEU A 165 -4.18 -6.57 -2.72
CA LEU A 165 -3.50 -5.29 -2.90
C LEU A 165 -1.98 -5.45 -2.74
N LYS A 166 -1.21 -5.05 -3.74
CA LYS A 166 0.26 -5.12 -3.76
C LYS A 166 0.93 -3.76 -3.68
N SER A 167 0.33 -2.76 -4.30
CA SER A 167 0.84 -1.39 -4.22
C SER A 167 -0.25 -0.34 -4.26
N LEU A 168 0.10 0.84 -3.74
CA LEU A 168 -0.73 2.03 -3.68
C LEU A 168 0.08 3.20 -4.22
N ARG A 169 -0.51 3.99 -5.11
CA ARG A 169 0.10 5.20 -5.68
C ARG A 169 -0.86 6.36 -5.48
N ILE A 170 -0.37 7.49 -4.99
CA ILE A 170 -1.14 8.72 -4.81
C ILE A 170 -0.43 9.85 -5.53
N THR A 171 -1.07 10.43 -6.54
CA THR A 171 -0.48 11.42 -7.45
C THR A 171 -1.47 12.56 -7.70
N THR A 172 -1.00 13.68 -8.25
CA THR A 172 -1.88 14.77 -8.72
C THR A 172 -2.29 14.61 -10.18
N GLU A 173 -1.59 13.76 -10.92
CA GLU A 173 -1.82 13.48 -12.33
C GLU A 173 -2.02 11.98 -12.55
N LEU A 174 -2.84 11.62 -13.53
CA LEU A 174 -3.05 10.22 -13.88
C LEU A 174 -1.81 9.74 -14.64
N ILE A 175 -0.97 8.94 -13.97
CA ILE A 175 0.16 8.28 -14.63
C ILE A 175 -0.43 7.15 -15.48
N ASP A 176 -0.42 7.33 -16.80
CA ASP A 176 -0.73 6.26 -17.75
C ASP A 176 0.39 5.21 -17.67
N PRO A 177 0.11 3.92 -17.41
CA PRO A 177 1.14 2.87 -17.46
C PRO A 177 1.85 2.76 -18.82
N ALA A 178 1.32 3.34 -19.90
CA ALA A 178 1.99 3.45 -21.20
C ALA A 178 2.98 4.62 -21.30
N ALA A 179 3.18 5.41 -20.24
CA ALA A 179 4.04 6.59 -20.25
C ALA A 179 5.54 6.32 -20.00
N ASN A 180 5.97 5.05 -19.94
CA ASN A 180 7.39 4.66 -19.84
C ASN A 180 7.77 3.64 -20.92
#